data_AF-A0A925NBJ2-F1
#
_entry.id   AF-A0A925NBJ2-F1
#
_cell.length_a   1.000
_cell.length_b   1.000
_cell.length_c   1.000
_cell.angle_alpha   90.00
_cell.angle_beta   90.00
_cell.angle_gamma   90.00
#
_symmetry.space_group_name_H-M   'P 1'
#
loop_
_entity.id
_entity.type
_entity.pdbx_description
1 polymer ?
#
loop_
_entity_poly.entity_id
_entity_poly.type
_entity_poly.pdbx_seq_one_letter_code
_entity_poly.pdbx_strand_id
1 'polypeptide(L)' 'MQTAEILANPFSLMMNPTEVFEALEKSNRLDRLQRRVCRPLDKPLIARKEADMNDYDRAIDAESESDEA' A
#
# COMPACT_ATOMS: atom_id res chain seq x y z
N MET A 1 -8.24 -12.64 -15.78
CA MET A 1 -9.01 -12.34 -14.55
C MET A 1 -8.15 -11.95 -13.33
N GLN A 2 -6.81 -11.89 -13.42
CA GLN A 2 -5.93 -11.52 -12.29
C GLN A 2 -5.92 -10.03 -11.90
N THR A 3 -6.41 -9.13 -12.76
CA THR A 3 -6.32 -7.68 -12.53
C THR A 3 -7.17 -7.20 -11.36
N ALA A 4 -8.28 -7.87 -11.07
CA ALA A 4 -9.18 -7.49 -9.98
C ALA A 4 -8.61 -7.85 -8.59
N GLU A 5 -7.93 -8.99 -8.46
CA GLU A 5 -7.29 -9.42 -7.21
C GLU A 5 -6.10 -8.52 -6.82
N ILE A 6 -5.30 -8.09 -7.80
CA ILE A 6 -4.17 -7.16 -7.57
C ILE A 6 -4.67 -5.79 -7.07
N LEU A 7 -5.85 -5.35 -7.52
CA LEU A 7 -6.47 -4.10 -7.06
C LEU A 7 -7.04 -4.24 -5.65
N ALA A 8 -7.56 -5.41 -5.29
CA ALA A 8 -8.10 -5.68 -3.96
C ALA A 8 -7.00 -5.82 -2.90
N ASN A 9 -5.81 -6.29 -3.29
CA ASN A 9 -4.67 -6.40 -2.39
C ASN A 9 -3.37 -6.03 -3.11
N PRO A 10 -2.84 -4.82 -2.89
CA PRO A 10 -1.66 -4.32 -3.57
C PRO A 10 -0.37 -5.06 -3.18
N PHE A 11 -0.39 -5.83 -2.09
CA PHE A 11 0.75 -6.59 -1.61
C PHE A 11 0.68 -8.08 -1.94
N SER A 12 -0.37 -8.55 -2.60
CA SER A 12 -0.48 -9.96 -3.03
C SER A 12 0.72 -10.42 -3.86
N LEU A 13 1.30 -9.51 -4.67
CA LEU A 13 2.50 -9.79 -5.47
C LEU A 13 3.77 -9.95 -4.62
N MET A 14 3.79 -9.45 -3.38
CA MET A 14 4.91 -9.63 -2.45
C MET A 14 4.88 -11.00 -1.73
N MET A 15 3.74 -11.70 -1.76
CA MET A 15 3.62 -13.03 -1.15
C MET A 15 4.37 -14.11 -1.93
N ASN A 16 4.53 -13.91 -3.25
CA ASN A 16 5.34 -14.78 -4.08
C ASN A 16 6.22 -13.95 -5.05
N PRO A 17 7.38 -13.45 -4.58
CA PRO A 17 8.23 -12.60 -5.41
C PRO A 17 8.81 -13.35 -6.61
N THR A 18 9.03 -14.65 -6.50
CA THR A 18 9.62 -15.48 -7.57
C THR A 18 8.74 -15.50 -8.82
N GLU A 19 7.42 -15.65 -8.66
CA GLU A 19 6.48 -15.63 -9.79
C GLU A 19 6.48 -14.28 -10.52
N VAL A 20 6.68 -13.18 -9.79
CA VAL A 20 6.77 -11.83 -10.38
C VAL A 20 8.03 -11.71 -11.25
N PHE A 21 9.18 -12.21 -10.78
CA PHE A 21 10.42 -12.20 -11.55
C PHE A 21 10.32 -13.07 -12.81
N GLU A 22 9.73 -14.26 -12.72
CA GLU A 22 9.53 -15.11 -13.90
C GLU A 22 8.60 -14.45 -14.94
N ALA A 23 7.54 -13.78 -14.50
CA ALA A 23 6.63 -13.06 -15.39
C ALA A 23 7.31 -11.83 -16.03
N LEU A 24 8.19 -11.15 -15.29
CA LEU A 24 9.03 -10.07 -15.78
C LEU A 24 9.97 -10.55 -16.90
N GLU A 25 10.69 -11.65 -16.69
CA GLU A 25 11.64 -12.21 -17.66
C GLU A 25 10.96 -12.65 -18.97
N LYS A 26 9.73 -13.17 -18.90
CA LYS A 26 8.96 -13.59 -20.09
C LYS A 26 8.35 -12.41 -20.85
N SER A 27 8.36 -11.20 -20.28
CA SER A 27 7.65 -10.04 -20.84
C SER A 27 8.51 -9.19 -21.78
N ASN A 28 8.42 -9.47 -23.08
CA ASN A 28 9.05 -8.68 -24.14
C ASN A 28 8.72 -7.16 -24.09
N ARG A 29 7.52 -6.81 -23.59
CA ARG A 29 7.09 -5.41 -23.48
C ARG A 29 7.82 -4.68 -22.34
N LEU A 30 8.07 -5.38 -21.22
CA LEU A 30 8.82 -4.84 -20.09
C LEU A 30 10.32 -4.84 -20.37
N ASP A 31 10.83 -5.86 -21.07
CA ASP A 31 12.22 -5.92 -21.52
C ASP A 31 12.61 -4.72 -22.41
N ARG A 32 11.69 -4.30 -23.30
CA ARG A 32 11.85 -3.11 -24.15
C ARG A 32 11.59 -1.78 -23.43
N LEU A 33 11.20 -1.79 -22.16
CA LEU A 33 10.86 -0.58 -21.40
C LEU A 33 12.13 0.15 -20.95
N GLN A 34 12.83 0.78 -21.90
CA GLN A 34 14.07 1.53 -21.65
C GLN A 34 13.83 2.91 -21.02
N ARG A 35 12.59 3.42 -21.05
CA ARG A 35 12.23 4.75 -20.52
C ARG A 35 11.82 4.65 -19.05
N ARG A 36 12.79 4.42 -18.18
CA ARG A 36 12.60 4.51 -16.72
C ARG A 36 12.51 5.98 -16.30
N VAL A 37 11.31 6.53 -16.24
CA VAL A 37 11.06 7.72 -15.41
C VAL A 37 10.89 7.24 -13.98
N CYS A 38 12.01 6.84 -13.35
CA CYS A 38 12.04 6.61 -11.91
C CYS A 38 11.96 7.97 -11.24
N ARG A 39 10.73 8.43 -10.96
CA ARG A 39 10.58 9.53 -10.01
C ARG A 39 10.86 8.91 -8.64
N PRO A 40 11.93 9.32 -7.96
CA PRO A 40 12.11 8.90 -6.59
C PRO A 40 10.84 9.22 -5.80
N LEU A 41 10.54 8.40 -4.79
CA LEU A 41 9.43 8.62 -3.84
C LEU A 41 9.68 9.87 -2.96
N ASP A 42 10.35 10.89 -3.49
CA ASP A 42 10.94 12.04 -2.78
C ASP A 42 9.92 12.93 -2.09
N LYS A 43 8.63 12.74 -2.37
CA LYS A 43 7.56 13.40 -1.64
C LYS A 43 6.49 12.38 -1.32
N PRO A 44 6.48 11.78 -0.11
CA PRO A 44 5.25 11.20 0.40
C PRO A 44 4.20 12.32 0.45
N LEU A 45 3.36 12.41 -0.59
CA LEU A 45 2.15 13.24 -0.59
C LEU A 45 1.05 12.59 0.26
N ILE A 46 1.42 11.89 1.33
CA ILE A 46 0.47 11.52 2.36
C ILE A 46 0.32 12.79 3.18
N ALA A 47 -0.70 13.58 2.86
CA ALA A 47 -1.09 14.69 3.72
C ALA A 47 -1.31 14.10 5.12
N ARG A 48 -0.47 14.48 6.08
CA ARG A 48 -0.74 14.18 7.49
C ARG A 48 -2.01 14.95 7.84
N LYS A 49 -3.12 14.23 7.93
CA LYS A 49 -4.33 14.75 8.58
C LYS A 49 -4.03 14.73 10.08
N GLU A 50 -3.40 15.79 10.59
CA GLU A 50 -3.12 15.93 12.04
C GLU A 50 -4.42 16.01 12.86
N ALA A 51 -5.55 16.27 12.20
CA ALA A 51 -6.83 16.57 12.82
C ALA A 51 -7.71 15.34 13.15
N ASP A 52 -7.17 14.11 13.23
CA ASP A 52 -8.04 12.93 13.49
C ASP A 52 -7.40 11.85 14.37
N MET A 53 -6.10 11.92 14.66
CA MET A 53 -5.42 10.87 15.41
C MET A 53 -5.66 11.02 16.92
N ASN A 54 -5.52 12.25 17.44
CA ASN A 54 -5.77 12.55 18.84
C ASN A 54 -7.25 12.44 19.23
N ASP A 55 -8.17 12.68 18.28
CA ASP A 55 -9.61 12.58 18.54
C ASP A 55 -10.04 11.12 18.66
N TYR A 56 -9.44 10.23 17.85
CA TYR A 56 -9.67 8.80 17.94
C TYR A 56 -9.11 8.21 19.25
N ASP A 57 -7.86 8.51 19.59
CA ASP A 57 -7.24 8.04 20.84
C ASP A 57 -8.07 8.49 22.05
N ARG A 58 -8.52 9.76 22.06
CA ARG A 58 -9.38 10.31 23.12
C ARG A 58 -10.75 9.65 23.19
N ALA A 59 -11.35 9.28 22.05
CA ALA A 59 -12.63 8.59 22.03
C ALA A 59 -12.51 7.17 22.62
N ILE A 60 -11.41 6.47 22.33
CA ILE A 60 -11.12 5.14 22.89
C ILE A 60 -10.88 5.22 24.40
N ASP A 61 -10.07 6.18 24.85
CA ASP A 61 -9.83 6.39 26.28
C ASP A 61 -11.15 6.67 27.02
N ALA A 62 -12.04 7.47 26.44
CA ALA A 62 -13.36 7.78 27.00
C ALA A 62 -14.34 6.59 27.01
N GLU A 63 -14.28 5.70 26.00
CA GLU A 63 -15.07 4.46 26.00
C GLU A 63 -14.59 3.50 27.11
N SER A 64 -13.28 3.41 27.34
CA SER A 64 -12.70 2.51 28.36
C SER A 64 -13.08 2.85 29.80
N GLU A 65 -13.35 4.13 30.10
CA GLU A 65 -13.79 4.59 31.43
C GLU A 65 -15.27 4.25 31.74
N SER A 66 -16.07 3.90 30.72
CA SER A 66 -17.52 3.68 30.88
C SER A 66 -17.92 2.24 31.26
N ASP A 67 -17.00 1.28 31.10
CA ASP A 67 -17.23 -0.14 31.40
C ASP A 67 -16.79 -0.55 32.82
N GLU A 68 -16.22 0.36 33.62
CA GLU A 68 -15.73 0.10 35.00
C GLU A 68 -16.67 0.63 36.12
N ALA A 69 -17.94 0.94 35.83
CA ALA A 69 -18.93 1.42 36.82
C ALA A 69 -19.93 0.36 37.29
#